data_AF-A0A8H5YM06-F1
#
_entry.id   AF-A0A8H5YM06-F1
#
_cell.length_a   1.000
_cell.length_b   1.000
_cell.length_c   1.000
_cell.angle_alpha   90.00
_cell.angle_beta   90.00
_cell.angle_gamma   90.00
#
_symmetry.space_group_name_H-M   'P 1'
#
loop_
_entity.id
_entity.type
_entity.pdbx_description
1 polymer ?
#
loop_
_entity_poly.entity_id
_entity_poly.type
_entity_poly.pdbx_seq_one_letter_code
_entity_poly.pdbx_strand_id
1 'polypeptide(L)'
;MHLAAITKGLGLRTFPITPLERSSVVEGEQGVTLEEFPDWKLTETSSTFLNPTNYAAAEVQSIEHGIFSISGEDLSLLKNHVLKGATNTKLSTTEAICAFLWRHVVLARQIDHHQYPEAKLSITVDSRERMENPPLPSNYWGNFAEPNAVARASVAHLQNEKDKPEIYVELASSVKRAIAAVNNKAVRRLVGLLNQMPKSTSLTWNVDRYPGPDMLIVCLQAHRYNDIYFGRDLGYPSAFRVTVGDTEGKPDGRCIILPPRHTESRGLELILQYDSGTLERLENSVEFSKFFIRRN
;
A
#
# COMPACT_ATOMS: atom_id res chain seq x y z
N MET A 1 -11.07 -19.93 -31.88
CA MET A 1 -11.24 -21.40 -31.95
C MET A 1 -9.96 -22.19 -31.64
N HIS A 2 -8.76 -21.62 -31.79
CA HIS A 2 -7.48 -22.34 -31.55
C HIS A 2 -7.01 -22.45 -30.08
N LEU A 3 -7.42 -21.55 -29.18
CA LEU A 3 -7.00 -21.60 -27.76
C LEU A 3 -7.67 -22.72 -26.95
N ALA A 4 -8.90 -23.10 -27.32
CA ALA A 4 -9.70 -24.10 -26.61
C ALA A 4 -9.22 -25.55 -26.83
N ALA A 5 -8.45 -25.81 -27.88
CA ALA A 5 -7.88 -27.13 -28.16
C ALA A 5 -6.62 -27.40 -27.30
N ILE A 6 -5.87 -26.35 -26.95
CA ILE A 6 -4.64 -26.47 -26.15
C ILE A 6 -4.98 -26.74 -24.67
N THR A 7 -6.03 -26.12 -24.15
CA THR A 7 -6.43 -26.26 -22.73
C THR A 7 -6.98 -27.64 -22.37
N LYS A 8 -7.61 -28.36 -23.31
CA LYS A 8 -8.15 -29.71 -23.08
C LYS A 8 -7.08 -30.81 -22.94
N GLY A 9 -5.91 -30.64 -23.57
CA GLY A 9 -4.82 -31.63 -23.51
C GLY A 9 -3.99 -31.57 -22.21
N LEU A 10 -4.06 -30.46 -21.47
CA LEU A 10 -3.17 -30.17 -20.34
C LEU A 10 -3.85 -30.25 -18.96
N GLY A 11 -5.14 -30.64 -18.89
CA GLY A 11 -5.88 -30.67 -17.62
C GLY A 11 -6.02 -29.29 -16.95
N LEU A 12 -5.80 -28.21 -17.70
CA LEU A 12 -5.89 -26.86 -17.19
C LEU A 12 -7.36 -26.51 -16.93
N ARG A 13 -7.71 -26.25 -15.67
CA ARG A 13 -9.02 -25.70 -15.32
C ARG A 13 -9.20 -24.37 -16.05
N THR A 14 -10.14 -24.33 -16.98
CA THR A 14 -10.59 -23.07 -17.57
C THR A 14 -11.42 -22.34 -16.52
N PHE A 15 -10.90 -21.23 -16.00
CA PHE A 15 -11.72 -20.27 -15.27
C PHE A 15 -12.44 -19.42 -16.31
N PRO A 16 -13.75 -19.55 -16.51
CA PRO A 16 -14.46 -18.68 -17.43
C PRO A 16 -14.26 -17.24 -16.96
N ILE A 17 -13.67 -16.42 -17.83
CA ILE A 17 -13.59 -14.97 -17.62
C ILE A 17 -14.97 -14.44 -17.99
N THR A 18 -15.73 -13.97 -17.01
CA THR A 18 -16.98 -13.26 -17.25
C THR A 18 -16.65 -11.78 -17.40
N PRO A 19 -16.74 -11.20 -18.61
CA PRO A 19 -16.61 -9.75 -18.78
C PRO A 19 -17.81 -9.09 -18.10
N LEU A 20 -17.56 -8.34 -17.03
CA LEU A 20 -18.56 -7.55 -16.34
C LEU A 20 -18.30 -6.08 -16.67
N GLU A 21 -19.32 -5.37 -17.14
CA GLU A 21 -19.24 -3.93 -17.37
C GLU A 21 -19.19 -3.19 -16.02
N ARG A 22 -18.32 -2.19 -15.88
CA ARG A 22 -18.16 -1.46 -14.61
C ARG A 22 -19.48 -0.90 -14.08
N SER A 23 -20.31 -0.35 -14.97
CA SER A 23 -21.63 0.20 -14.61
C SER A 23 -22.62 -0.85 -14.13
N SER A 24 -22.43 -2.12 -14.51
CA SER A 24 -23.23 -3.26 -14.03
C SER A 24 -22.74 -3.82 -12.68
N VAL A 25 -21.58 -3.36 -12.21
CA VAL A 25 -20.87 -3.90 -11.04
C VAL A 25 -21.06 -3.03 -9.80
N VAL A 26 -21.01 -1.70 -9.96
CA VAL A 26 -21.11 -0.78 -8.83
C VAL A 26 -21.84 0.50 -9.21
N GLU A 27 -22.92 0.76 -8.48
CA GLU A 27 -23.67 2.00 -8.57
C GLU A 27 -23.19 2.99 -7.52
N GLY A 28 -23.02 4.24 -7.93
CA GLY A 28 -22.62 5.34 -7.06
C GLY A 28 -23.78 5.88 -6.22
N GLU A 29 -23.50 6.22 -4.97
CA GLU A 29 -24.47 6.89 -4.09
C GLU A 29 -24.74 8.32 -4.59
N GLN A 30 -25.99 8.77 -4.53
CA GLN A 30 -26.39 10.12 -4.95
C GLN A 30 -26.19 11.14 -3.83
N GLY A 31 -26.04 12.42 -4.19
CA GLY A 31 -25.92 13.52 -3.22
C GLY A 31 -24.59 13.55 -2.47
N VAL A 32 -23.59 12.82 -2.95
CA VAL A 32 -22.25 12.76 -2.36
C VAL A 32 -21.46 14.01 -2.75
N THR A 33 -20.80 14.66 -1.78
CA THR A 33 -19.98 15.86 -2.05
C THR A 33 -18.49 15.64 -1.73
N LEU A 34 -17.63 16.51 -2.26
CA LEU A 34 -16.17 16.38 -2.07
C LEU A 34 -15.74 16.59 -0.62
N GLU A 35 -16.48 17.42 0.14
CA GLU A 35 -16.21 17.69 1.57
C GLU A 35 -16.26 16.43 2.44
N GLU A 36 -16.96 15.40 1.97
CA GLU A 36 -17.06 14.10 2.63
C GLU A 36 -15.80 13.22 2.41
N PHE A 37 -14.87 13.68 1.58
CA PHE A 37 -13.62 13.00 1.21
C PHE A 37 -12.41 13.89 1.49
N PRO A 38 -12.03 14.11 2.77
CA PRO A 38 -10.93 15.01 3.14
C PRO A 38 -9.55 14.57 2.60
N ASP A 39 -9.43 13.31 2.19
CA ASP A 39 -8.24 12.72 1.57
C ASP A 39 -8.23 12.81 0.04
N TRP A 40 -9.19 13.53 -0.54
CA TRP A 40 -9.27 13.81 -1.96
C TRP A 40 -9.38 15.31 -2.19
N LYS A 41 -8.85 15.77 -3.32
CA LYS A 41 -8.98 17.15 -3.78
C LYS A 41 -9.11 17.19 -5.30
N LEU A 42 -9.62 18.30 -5.81
CA LEU A 42 -9.62 18.56 -7.25
C LEU A 42 -8.19 18.79 -7.74
N THR A 43 -7.90 18.31 -8.95
CA THR A 43 -6.63 18.62 -9.62
C THR A 43 -6.64 20.05 -10.14
N GLU A 44 -5.59 20.83 -9.88
CA GLU A 44 -5.53 22.25 -10.25
C GLU A 44 -5.33 22.49 -11.77
N THR A 45 -4.75 21.54 -12.53
CA THR A 45 -4.64 21.61 -14.01
C THR A 45 -4.51 20.22 -14.64
N SER A 46 -4.88 20.07 -15.93
CA SER A 46 -4.84 18.80 -16.67
C SER A 46 -3.44 18.31 -17.07
N SER A 47 -2.38 19.00 -16.64
CA SER A 47 -1.01 18.80 -17.14
C SER A 47 0.07 18.70 -16.06
N THR A 48 -0.28 18.78 -14.78
CA THR A 48 0.68 18.54 -13.69
C THR A 48 0.54 17.11 -13.18
N PHE A 49 1.68 16.46 -12.90
CA PHE A 49 1.73 15.16 -12.24
C PHE A 49 0.77 15.14 -11.04
N LEU A 50 0.01 14.06 -10.87
CA LEU A 50 -1.14 13.98 -9.95
C LEU A 50 -0.81 14.21 -8.46
N ASN A 51 0.45 14.44 -8.09
CA ASN A 51 0.86 15.00 -6.81
C ASN A 51 1.90 16.11 -7.05
N PRO A 52 1.51 17.39 -7.19
CA PRO A 52 2.48 18.47 -7.18
C PRO A 52 2.88 18.70 -5.72
N THR A 53 3.77 17.85 -5.19
CA THR A 53 4.52 18.29 -4.03
C THR A 53 5.43 19.43 -4.46
N ASN A 54 5.51 20.50 -3.67
CA ASN A 54 6.38 21.62 -3.99
C ASN A 54 7.81 21.26 -3.60
N TYR A 55 8.63 20.91 -4.57
CA TYR A 55 10.04 20.60 -4.36
C TYR A 55 10.82 21.90 -4.46
N ALA A 56 11.40 22.38 -3.37
CA ALA A 56 12.51 23.31 -3.51
C ALA A 56 13.60 22.58 -4.31
N ALA A 57 14.01 23.15 -5.45
CA ALA A 57 14.84 22.49 -6.47
C ALA A 57 16.23 22.02 -5.99
N ALA A 58 16.60 22.27 -4.74
CA ALA A 58 17.90 21.96 -4.16
C ALA A 58 17.92 20.76 -3.20
N GLU A 59 16.78 20.15 -2.85
CA GLU A 59 16.70 19.21 -1.71
C GLU A 59 16.79 17.71 -2.03
N VAL A 60 16.55 17.27 -3.28
CA VAL A 60 16.60 15.83 -3.61
C VAL A 60 18.02 15.44 -4.02
N GLN A 61 18.83 14.99 -3.05
CA GLN A 61 20.26 14.67 -3.26
C GLN A 61 20.52 13.48 -4.20
N SER A 62 19.59 12.53 -4.30
CA SER A 62 19.40 11.58 -5.40
C SER A 62 18.29 10.61 -4.97
N ILE A 63 17.64 9.95 -5.93
CA ILE A 63 16.56 9.00 -5.62
C ILE A 63 17.09 7.61 -5.72
N GLU A 64 16.79 6.83 -4.69
CA GLU A 64 17.13 5.43 -4.65
C GLU A 64 15.88 4.58 -4.39
N HIS A 65 15.98 3.31 -4.77
CA HIS A 65 15.07 2.29 -4.33
C HIS A 65 15.84 1.31 -3.46
N GLY A 66 15.41 1.16 -2.20
CA GLY A 66 15.92 0.13 -1.30
C GLY A 66 15.00 -1.08 -1.32
N ILE A 67 15.54 -2.25 -1.64
CA ILE A 67 14.85 -3.53 -1.51
C ILE A 67 15.27 -4.13 -0.17
N PHE A 68 14.31 -4.30 0.73
CA PHE A 68 14.55 -4.92 2.03
C PHE A 68 13.83 -6.26 2.12
N SER A 69 14.48 -7.25 2.72
CA SER A 69 13.88 -8.55 3.02
C SER A 69 13.72 -8.75 4.52
N ILE A 70 12.63 -9.41 4.90
CA ILE A 70 12.36 -9.90 6.25
C ILE A 70 12.07 -11.40 6.18
N SER A 71 12.77 -12.19 7.00
CA SER A 71 12.56 -13.65 7.05
C SER A 71 11.20 -13.98 7.68
N GLY A 72 10.70 -15.21 7.50
CA GLY A 72 9.46 -15.64 8.16
C GLY A 72 9.56 -15.67 9.69
N GLU A 73 10.76 -15.92 10.23
CA GLU A 73 11.05 -15.88 11.66
C GLU A 73 11.04 -14.42 12.16
N ASP A 74 11.78 -13.53 11.51
CA ASP A 74 11.84 -12.11 11.87
C ASP A 74 10.49 -11.42 11.71
N LEU A 75 9.69 -11.83 10.73
CA LEU A 75 8.31 -11.33 10.56
C LEU A 75 7.42 -11.72 11.75
N SER A 76 7.63 -12.93 12.29
CA SER A 76 6.92 -13.40 13.48
C SER A 76 7.40 -12.64 14.73
N LEU A 77 8.70 -12.39 14.84
CA LEU A 77 9.28 -11.58 15.93
C LEU A 77 8.81 -10.12 15.87
N LEU A 78 8.80 -9.51 14.69
CA LEU A 78 8.28 -8.15 14.46
C LEU A 78 6.82 -8.07 14.88
N LYS A 79 6.00 -9.03 14.45
CA LYS A 79 4.60 -9.08 14.86
C LYS A 79 4.46 -9.16 16.39
N ASN A 80 5.22 -10.02 17.04
CA ASN A 80 5.18 -10.15 18.50
C ASN A 80 5.66 -8.88 19.21
N HIS A 81 6.67 -8.21 18.66
CA HIS A 81 7.19 -6.94 19.17
C HIS A 81 6.14 -5.82 19.07
N VAL A 82 5.56 -5.63 17.88
CA VAL A 82 4.56 -4.58 17.61
C VAL A 82 3.26 -4.81 18.38
N LEU A 83 2.87 -6.08 18.58
CA LEU A 83 1.61 -6.44 19.24
C LEU A 83 1.78 -6.77 20.72
N LYS A 84 2.96 -6.51 21.30
CA LYS A 84 3.22 -6.78 22.71
C LYS A 84 2.29 -5.94 23.58
N GLY A 85 1.51 -6.61 24.43
CA GLY A 85 0.54 -5.93 25.32
C GLY A 85 -0.84 -5.66 24.68
N ALA A 86 -1.10 -6.10 23.45
CA ALA A 86 -2.44 -6.03 22.87
C ALA A 86 -3.40 -6.97 23.62
N THR A 87 -4.37 -6.41 24.34
CA THR A 87 -5.22 -7.19 25.26
C THR A 87 -6.49 -7.77 24.63
N ASN A 88 -6.97 -7.27 23.47
CA ASN A 88 -8.25 -7.72 22.90
C ASN A 88 -8.43 -7.53 21.37
N THR A 89 -7.41 -7.13 20.63
CA THR A 89 -7.54 -6.89 19.18
C THR A 89 -6.84 -7.99 18.39
N LYS A 90 -7.59 -8.78 17.60
CA LYS A 90 -7.02 -9.74 16.62
C LYS A 90 -6.27 -8.97 15.51
N LEU A 91 -5.07 -8.46 15.80
CA LEU A 91 -4.24 -7.74 14.85
C LEU A 91 -3.45 -8.74 13.98
N SER A 92 -3.44 -8.49 12.69
CA SER A 92 -2.80 -9.30 11.67
C SER A 92 -1.33 -8.92 11.49
N THR A 93 -0.60 -9.75 10.76
CA THR A 93 0.78 -9.44 10.35
C THR A 93 0.83 -8.19 9.48
N THR A 94 -0.20 -7.95 8.65
CA THR A 94 -0.29 -6.77 7.78
C THR A 94 -0.43 -5.49 8.61
N GLU A 95 -1.29 -5.49 9.64
CA GLU A 95 -1.40 -4.31 10.51
C GLU A 95 -0.11 -4.07 11.28
N ALA A 96 0.57 -5.13 11.71
CA ALA A 96 1.84 -5.00 12.42
C ALA A 96 2.97 -4.43 11.54
N ILE A 97 3.15 -4.94 10.33
CA ILE A 97 4.20 -4.47 9.42
C ILE A 97 3.92 -3.04 8.93
N CYS A 98 2.65 -2.71 8.63
CA CYS A 98 2.29 -1.35 8.23
C CYS A 98 2.56 -0.34 9.35
N ALA A 99 2.20 -0.66 10.60
CA ALA A 99 2.47 0.20 11.74
C ALA A 99 3.98 0.42 11.98
N PHE A 100 4.77 -0.66 11.89
CA PHE A 100 6.22 -0.58 12.04
C PHE A 100 6.85 0.28 10.95
N LEU A 101 6.58 -0.02 9.68
CA LEU A 101 7.13 0.71 8.53
C LEU A 101 6.77 2.19 8.58
N TRP A 102 5.51 2.51 8.89
CA TRP A 102 5.06 3.90 8.94
C TRP A 102 5.81 4.73 9.98
N ARG A 103 5.98 4.20 11.20
CA ARG A 103 6.76 4.88 12.25
C ARG A 103 8.21 5.05 11.82
N HIS A 104 8.86 3.99 11.36
CA HIS A 104 10.29 4.02 11.02
C HIS A 104 10.60 4.89 9.80
N VAL A 105 9.71 4.94 8.81
CA VAL A 105 9.85 5.86 7.67
C VAL A 105 9.68 7.31 8.12
N VAL A 106 8.70 7.65 8.95
CA VAL A 106 8.54 9.03 9.45
C VAL A 106 9.74 9.47 10.31
N LEU A 107 10.27 8.58 11.16
CA LEU A 107 11.50 8.80 11.92
C LEU A 107 12.71 9.04 10.99
N ALA A 108 12.91 8.16 10.03
CA ALA A 108 14.03 8.25 9.08
C ALA A 108 13.94 9.47 8.16
N ARG A 109 12.78 10.10 8.02
CA ARG A 109 12.62 11.31 7.21
C ARG A 109 12.80 12.60 7.99
N GLN A 110 12.97 12.52 9.31
CA GLN A 110 13.22 13.68 10.19
C GLN A 110 12.20 14.81 9.99
N ILE A 111 10.92 14.45 9.85
CA ILE A 111 9.84 15.40 9.59
C ILE A 111 9.76 16.47 10.68
N ASP A 112 9.64 17.75 10.33
CA ASP A 112 9.33 18.79 11.30
C ASP A 112 7.85 18.69 11.71
N HIS A 113 7.59 18.27 12.95
CA HIS A 113 6.23 18.13 13.47
C HIS A 113 5.51 19.47 13.74
N HIS A 114 6.22 20.60 13.75
CA HIS A 114 5.61 21.93 13.82
C HIS A 114 5.07 22.36 12.45
N GLN A 115 5.76 22.02 11.37
CA GLN A 115 5.28 22.23 10.01
C GLN A 115 4.20 21.20 9.64
N TYR A 116 4.37 19.95 10.07
CA TYR A 116 3.48 18.83 9.76
C TYR A 116 2.96 18.17 11.04
N PRO A 117 1.81 18.59 11.60
CA PRO A 117 1.32 18.06 12.87
C PRO A 117 0.77 16.63 12.78
N GLU A 118 0.32 16.21 11.60
CA GLU A 118 -0.29 14.91 11.31
C GLU A 118 0.45 14.20 10.18
N ALA A 119 0.62 12.88 10.31
CA ALA A 119 0.99 11.98 9.23
C ALA A 119 -0.20 11.09 8.84
N LYS A 120 -0.32 10.81 7.54
CA LYS A 120 -1.27 9.84 6.99
C LYS A 120 -0.56 8.63 6.43
N LEU A 121 -1.12 7.46 6.70
CA LEU A 121 -0.74 6.21 6.04
C LEU A 121 -1.88 5.74 5.15
N SER A 122 -1.69 5.84 3.83
CA SER A 122 -2.56 5.26 2.83
C SER A 122 -2.21 3.79 2.58
N ILE A 123 -3.22 2.92 2.51
CA ILE A 123 -3.06 1.49 2.25
C ILE A 123 -4.07 1.06 1.19
N THR A 124 -3.59 0.40 0.14
CA THR A 124 -4.47 -0.18 -0.89
C THR A 124 -5.23 -1.38 -0.32
N VAL A 125 -6.55 -1.44 -0.55
CA VAL A 125 -7.41 -2.52 -0.04
C VAL A 125 -8.16 -3.14 -1.22
N ASP A 126 -8.14 -4.47 -1.34
CA ASP A 126 -9.03 -5.16 -2.28
C ASP A 126 -10.47 -5.08 -1.75
N SER A 127 -11.31 -4.36 -2.49
CA SER A 127 -12.70 -4.11 -2.12
C SER A 127 -13.67 -5.12 -2.72
N ARG A 128 -13.23 -6.08 -3.54
CA ARG A 128 -14.14 -7.02 -4.23
C ARG A 128 -15.03 -7.81 -3.28
N GLU A 129 -14.42 -8.49 -2.30
CA GLU A 129 -15.14 -9.29 -1.31
C GLU A 129 -15.91 -8.43 -0.28
N ARG A 130 -15.69 -7.12 -0.31
CA ARG A 130 -16.33 -6.16 0.60
C ARG A 130 -17.60 -5.54 0.01
N MET A 131 -17.85 -5.76 -1.27
CA MET A 131 -19.08 -5.31 -1.91
C MET A 131 -20.27 -6.16 -1.46
N GLU A 132 -21.41 -5.51 -1.33
CA GLU A 132 -22.65 -6.17 -0.94
C GLU A 132 -23.68 -5.98 -2.07
N ASN A 133 -24.54 -6.99 -2.22
CA ASN A 133 -25.65 -7.02 -3.19
C ASN A 133 -25.23 -6.73 -4.65
N PRO A 134 -24.41 -7.58 -5.29
CA PRO A 134 -23.68 -8.75 -4.77
C PRO A 134 -22.19 -8.47 -4.48
N PRO A 135 -21.50 -9.34 -3.73
CA PRO A 135 -20.04 -9.36 -3.71
C PRO A 135 -19.46 -9.56 -5.12
N LEU A 136 -18.35 -8.90 -5.39
CA LEU A 136 -17.61 -9.08 -6.63
C LEU A 136 -16.79 -10.37 -6.58
N PRO A 137 -16.79 -11.18 -7.65
CA PRO A 137 -15.96 -12.37 -7.65
C PRO A 137 -14.47 -12.00 -7.67
N SER A 138 -13.65 -12.80 -7.01
CA SER A 138 -12.20 -12.57 -6.92
C SER A 138 -11.49 -12.61 -8.28
N ASN A 139 -12.10 -13.22 -9.29
CA ASN A 139 -11.63 -13.22 -10.68
C ASN A 139 -12.17 -12.04 -11.53
N TYR A 140 -12.85 -11.06 -10.92
CA TYR A 140 -13.26 -9.85 -11.63
C TYR A 140 -12.05 -9.09 -12.20
N TRP A 141 -12.04 -8.97 -13.53
CA TRP A 141 -10.98 -8.39 -14.32
C TRP A 141 -11.16 -6.87 -14.47
N GLY A 142 -10.91 -6.13 -13.39
CA GLY A 142 -10.95 -4.67 -13.37
C GLY A 142 -10.35 -4.08 -12.08
N ASN A 143 -10.28 -2.75 -11.97
CA ASN A 143 -9.76 -2.08 -10.79
C ASN A 143 -10.83 -2.00 -9.69
N PHE A 144 -10.49 -2.44 -8.47
CA PHE A 144 -11.37 -2.41 -7.30
C PHE A 144 -10.57 -2.20 -6.00
N ALA A 145 -9.64 -1.24 -6.03
CA ALA A 145 -8.69 -0.97 -4.96
C ALA A 145 -8.87 0.40 -4.28
N GLU A 146 -9.96 1.12 -4.61
CA GLU A 146 -10.29 2.44 -4.07
C GLU A 146 -11.63 2.41 -3.32
N PRO A 147 -11.84 3.29 -2.31
CA PRO A 147 -10.86 4.23 -1.75
C PRO A 147 -9.72 3.53 -1.00
N ASN A 148 -8.53 4.13 -0.99
CA ASN A 148 -7.46 3.75 -0.06
C ASN A 148 -7.95 3.84 1.41
N ALA A 149 -7.50 2.91 2.24
CA ALA A 149 -7.60 3.04 3.69
C ALA A 149 -6.62 4.10 4.17
N VAL A 150 -7.07 5.04 5.01
CA VAL A 150 -6.22 6.13 5.53
C VAL A 150 -6.17 6.06 7.06
N ALA A 151 -5.03 5.64 7.61
CA ALA A 151 -4.74 5.75 9.03
C ALA A 151 -4.04 7.09 9.33
N ARG A 152 -4.24 7.63 10.54
CA ARG A 152 -3.72 8.94 10.96
C ARG A 152 -3.05 8.84 12.32
N ALA A 153 -1.98 9.60 12.51
CA ALA A 153 -1.25 9.75 13.76
C ALA A 153 -0.56 11.12 13.78
N SER A 154 -0.32 11.67 14.97
CA SER A 154 0.52 12.86 15.11
C SER A 154 1.97 12.55 14.75
N VAL A 155 2.64 13.43 14.02
CA VAL A 155 4.08 13.28 13.73
C VAL A 155 4.90 13.25 15.01
N ALA A 156 4.61 14.15 15.97
CA ALA A 156 5.27 14.18 17.27
C ALA A 156 5.07 12.87 18.05
N HIS A 157 3.91 12.22 17.90
CA HIS A 157 3.66 10.92 18.51
C HIS A 157 4.49 9.80 17.84
N LEU A 158 4.53 9.75 16.50
CA LEU A 158 5.36 8.80 15.75
C LEU A 158 6.86 8.95 16.08
N GLN A 159 7.30 10.20 16.29
CA GLN A 159 8.68 10.56 16.60
C GLN A 159 9.09 10.35 18.05
N ASN A 160 8.16 9.95 18.93
CA ASN A 160 8.50 9.72 20.33
C ASN A 160 9.59 8.63 20.42
N GLU A 161 10.76 9.01 20.92
CA GLU A 161 11.97 8.17 20.98
C GLU A 161 11.82 6.96 21.91
N LYS A 162 10.81 6.95 22.78
CA LYS A 162 10.59 5.80 23.65
C LYS A 162 9.99 4.66 22.83
N ASP A 163 10.75 3.59 22.67
CA ASP A 163 10.26 2.32 22.15
C ASP A 163 9.29 1.69 23.16
N LYS A 164 8.03 2.06 23.01
CA LYS A 164 6.95 1.70 23.90
C LYS A 164 5.99 0.80 23.15
N PRO A 165 5.75 -0.45 23.56
CA PRO A 165 4.81 -1.34 22.90
C PRO A 165 3.44 -0.72 22.63
N GLU A 166 3.02 0.22 23.49
CA GLU A 166 1.76 0.94 23.38
C GLU A 166 1.63 1.71 22.06
N ILE A 167 2.70 2.37 21.59
CA ILE A 167 2.65 3.14 20.32
C ILE A 167 2.33 2.22 19.15
N TYR A 168 2.98 1.06 19.10
CA TYR A 168 2.84 0.11 18.02
C TYR A 168 1.44 -0.51 18.00
N VAL A 169 0.89 -0.83 19.17
CA VAL A 169 -0.49 -1.34 19.28
C VAL A 169 -1.51 -0.29 18.85
N GLU A 170 -1.30 0.98 19.23
CA GLU A 170 -2.16 2.09 18.80
C GLU A 170 -2.12 2.30 17.29
N LEU A 171 -0.93 2.32 16.69
CA LEU A 171 -0.75 2.45 15.24
C LEU A 171 -1.34 1.27 14.49
N ALA A 172 -1.07 0.02 14.90
CA ALA A 172 -1.63 -1.18 14.28
C ALA A 172 -3.17 -1.20 14.39
N SER A 173 -3.72 -0.72 15.51
CA SER A 173 -5.16 -0.55 15.68
C SER A 173 -5.73 0.55 14.78
N SER A 174 -5.01 1.66 14.58
CA SER A 174 -5.37 2.73 13.63
C SER A 174 -5.43 2.19 12.20
N VAL A 175 -4.40 1.43 11.78
CA VAL A 175 -4.35 0.73 10.50
C VAL A 175 -5.54 -0.22 10.33
N LYS A 176 -5.83 -1.03 11.36
CA LYS A 176 -6.97 -1.96 11.31
C LYS A 176 -8.29 -1.24 11.11
N ARG A 177 -8.54 -0.15 11.84
CA ARG A 177 -9.77 0.66 11.70
C ARG A 177 -9.87 1.28 10.31
N ALA A 178 -8.78 1.84 9.80
CA ALA A 178 -8.74 2.41 8.45
C ALA A 178 -9.08 1.36 7.38
N ILE A 179 -8.47 0.17 7.45
CA ILE A 179 -8.76 -0.95 6.53
C ILE A 179 -10.22 -1.38 6.65
N ALA A 180 -10.78 -1.45 7.86
CA ALA A 180 -12.18 -1.83 8.06
C ALA A 180 -13.17 -0.77 7.55
N ALA A 181 -12.77 0.51 7.53
CA ALA A 181 -13.60 1.61 7.02
C ALA A 181 -13.77 1.57 5.49
N VAL A 182 -12.84 0.94 4.76
CA VAL A 182 -13.02 0.63 3.33
C VAL A 182 -14.01 -0.52 3.21
N ASN A 183 -15.29 -0.19 3.07
CA ASN A 183 -16.41 -1.13 2.97
C ASN A 183 -17.30 -0.79 1.76
N ASN A 184 -18.34 -1.60 1.52
CA ASN A 184 -19.33 -1.39 0.45
C ASN A 184 -19.80 0.07 0.34
N LYS A 185 -20.16 0.70 1.47
CA LYS A 185 -20.63 2.08 1.52
C LYS A 185 -19.54 3.07 1.09
N ALA A 186 -18.32 2.94 1.60
CA ALA A 186 -17.21 3.81 1.24
C ALA A 186 -16.91 3.76 -0.27
N VAL A 187 -16.91 2.57 -0.86
CA VAL A 187 -16.68 2.37 -2.31
C VAL A 187 -17.80 3.02 -3.13
N ARG A 188 -19.07 2.74 -2.81
CA ARG A 188 -20.22 3.30 -3.54
C ARG A 188 -20.27 4.83 -3.46
N ARG A 189 -19.88 5.40 -2.32
CA ARG A 189 -19.81 6.86 -2.17
C ARG A 189 -18.71 7.46 -3.02
N LEU A 190 -17.52 6.87 -3.05
CA LEU A 190 -16.46 7.35 -3.95
C LEU A 190 -16.88 7.24 -5.43
N VAL A 191 -17.55 6.15 -5.82
CA VAL A 191 -18.12 6.02 -7.17
C VAL A 191 -19.16 7.11 -7.44
N GLY A 192 -20.01 7.44 -6.47
CA GLY A 192 -20.97 8.55 -6.54
C GLY A 192 -20.30 9.90 -6.79
N LEU A 193 -19.19 10.18 -6.10
CA LEU A 193 -18.38 11.37 -6.34
C LEU A 193 -17.75 11.35 -7.74
N LEU A 194 -17.13 10.23 -8.14
CA LEU A 194 -16.47 10.09 -9.45
C LEU A 194 -17.44 10.25 -10.62
N ASN A 195 -18.68 9.79 -10.49
CA ASN A 195 -19.72 9.94 -11.51
C ASN A 195 -20.11 11.41 -11.77
N GLN A 196 -19.83 12.31 -10.82
CA GLN A 196 -20.08 13.75 -10.95
C GLN A 196 -18.89 14.49 -11.57
N MET A 197 -17.73 13.85 -11.70
CA MET A 197 -16.52 14.49 -12.21
C MET A 197 -16.51 14.47 -13.75
N PRO A 198 -15.99 15.53 -14.41
CA PRO A 198 -15.87 15.53 -15.87
C PRO A 198 -14.91 14.44 -16.38
N LYS A 199 -13.91 14.08 -15.57
CA LYS A 199 -13.03 12.91 -15.75
C LYS A 199 -12.69 12.33 -14.39
N SER A 200 -12.45 11.02 -14.30
CA SER A 200 -11.96 10.41 -13.06
C SER A 200 -10.61 10.97 -12.60
N THR A 201 -9.80 11.49 -13.54
CA THR A 201 -8.52 12.16 -13.28
C THR A 201 -8.66 13.60 -12.79
N SER A 202 -9.88 14.11 -12.61
CA SER A 202 -10.13 15.42 -12.00
C SER A 202 -10.00 15.40 -10.48
N LEU A 203 -9.88 14.20 -9.88
CA LEU A 203 -9.63 14.00 -8.47
C LEU A 203 -8.24 13.39 -8.28
N THR A 204 -7.55 13.86 -7.24
CA THR A 204 -6.32 13.26 -6.75
C THR A 204 -6.33 13.19 -5.22
N TRP A 205 -5.40 12.43 -4.65
CA TRP A 205 -5.25 12.33 -3.22
C TRP A 205 -4.76 13.65 -2.62
N ASN A 206 -5.33 14.02 -1.49
CA ASN A 206 -4.90 15.15 -0.67
C ASN A 206 -3.87 14.68 0.36
N VAL A 207 -2.65 14.43 -0.11
CA VAL A 207 -1.55 13.86 0.69
C VAL A 207 -0.22 14.58 0.43
N ASP A 208 0.58 14.70 1.49
CA ASP A 208 1.93 15.25 1.47
C ASP A 208 2.96 14.13 1.59
N ARG A 209 3.10 13.32 0.54
CA ARG A 209 3.90 12.08 0.59
C ARG A 209 5.40 12.31 0.67
N TYR A 210 5.99 13.07 -0.23
CA TYR A 210 7.40 13.41 -0.16
C TYR A 210 7.66 14.84 -0.65
N PRO A 211 8.30 15.71 0.16
CA PRO A 211 9.06 15.40 1.39
C PRO A 211 8.23 15.36 2.68
N GLY A 212 6.91 15.61 2.64
CA GLY A 212 6.02 15.64 3.82
C GLY A 212 5.76 14.29 4.52
N PRO A 213 5.03 14.21 5.62
CA PRO A 213 4.96 13.04 6.50
C PRO A 213 4.25 11.81 5.93
N ASP A 214 3.49 11.95 4.85
CA ASP A 214 2.56 10.91 4.42
C ASP A 214 3.28 9.74 3.74
N MET A 215 2.65 8.57 3.79
CA MET A 215 3.19 7.33 3.23
C MET A 215 2.09 6.54 2.53
N LEU A 216 2.43 5.89 1.41
CA LEU A 216 1.57 4.91 0.75
C LEU A 216 2.20 3.52 0.83
N ILE A 217 1.48 2.55 1.40
CA ILE A 217 1.83 1.13 1.34
C ILE A 217 0.92 0.42 0.34
N VAL A 218 1.51 -0.16 -0.69
CA VAL A 218 0.84 -1.04 -1.65
C VAL A 218 1.11 -2.50 -1.28
N CYS A 219 0.05 -3.22 -0.97
CA CYS A 219 0.12 -4.61 -0.51
C CYS A 219 -0.06 -5.59 -1.67
N LEU A 220 1.04 -6.10 -2.24
CA LEU A 220 1.00 -7.12 -3.29
C LEU A 220 1.24 -8.54 -2.77
N GLN A 221 1.56 -8.71 -1.48
CA GLN A 221 1.95 -9.99 -0.87
C GLN A 221 0.90 -11.11 -0.99
N ALA A 222 -0.38 -10.75 -1.13
CA ALA A 222 -1.47 -11.72 -1.33
C ALA A 222 -1.53 -12.27 -2.77
N HIS A 223 -0.87 -11.63 -3.73
CA HIS A 223 -0.85 -12.07 -5.11
C HIS A 223 0.14 -13.22 -5.26
N ARG A 224 -0.32 -14.31 -5.87
CA ARG A 224 0.45 -15.55 -6.02
C ARG A 224 1.37 -15.54 -7.26
N TYR A 225 1.96 -14.40 -7.60
CA TYR A 225 2.76 -14.26 -8.82
C TYR A 225 3.98 -15.19 -8.83
N ASN A 226 4.62 -15.41 -7.68
CA ASN A 226 5.75 -16.34 -7.56
C ASN A 226 5.34 -17.82 -7.55
N ASP A 227 4.05 -18.14 -7.44
CA ASP A 227 3.55 -19.52 -7.49
C ASP A 227 3.11 -19.95 -8.91
N ILE A 228 3.32 -19.09 -9.92
CA ILE A 228 3.01 -19.43 -11.31
C ILE A 228 4.10 -20.36 -11.83
N TYR A 229 3.74 -21.59 -12.22
CA TYR A 229 4.68 -22.55 -12.77
C TYR A 229 4.75 -22.42 -14.30
N PHE A 230 5.93 -22.16 -14.84
CA PHE A 230 6.17 -21.94 -16.27
C PHE A 230 6.68 -23.18 -17.01
N GLY A 231 6.46 -24.38 -16.45
CA GLY A 231 6.88 -25.64 -17.06
C GLY A 231 8.25 -26.10 -16.62
N ARG A 232 8.67 -27.28 -17.11
CA ARG A 232 9.88 -27.99 -16.66
C ARG A 232 11.16 -27.16 -16.83
N ASP A 233 11.27 -26.40 -17.91
CA ASP A 233 12.51 -25.72 -18.29
C ASP A 233 12.69 -24.39 -17.54
N LEU A 234 11.60 -23.73 -17.14
CA LEU A 234 11.62 -22.42 -16.47
C LEU A 234 11.29 -22.50 -14.98
N GLY A 235 10.49 -23.47 -14.54
CA GLY A 235 10.11 -23.63 -13.15
C GLY A 235 9.22 -22.50 -12.60
N TYR A 236 9.42 -22.18 -11.33
CA TYR A 236 8.78 -21.05 -10.65
C TYR A 236 9.65 -19.80 -10.75
N PRO A 237 9.07 -18.59 -10.78
CA PRO A 237 9.83 -17.35 -10.68
C PRO A 237 10.72 -17.33 -9.45
N SER A 238 11.99 -16.95 -9.64
CA SER A 238 12.90 -16.73 -8.52
C SER A 238 12.46 -15.55 -7.65
N ALA A 239 11.88 -14.53 -8.28
CA ALA A 239 11.31 -13.37 -7.62
C ALA A 239 10.37 -12.60 -8.55
N PHE A 240 9.36 -11.95 -7.97
CA PHE A 240 8.55 -10.93 -8.61
C PHE A 240 9.11 -9.55 -8.26
N ARG A 241 9.22 -8.68 -9.26
CA ARG A 241 9.71 -7.31 -9.10
C ARG A 241 8.82 -6.35 -9.86
N VAL A 242 8.73 -5.14 -9.33
CA VAL A 242 8.07 -4.02 -10.01
C VAL A 242 9.11 -2.94 -10.23
N THR A 243 9.06 -2.32 -11.39
CA THR A 243 9.71 -1.03 -11.60
C THR A 243 8.81 0.03 -10.99
N VAL A 244 9.33 0.79 -10.03
CA VAL A 244 8.65 2.02 -9.62
C VAL A 244 8.76 2.96 -10.83
N GLY A 245 7.61 3.39 -11.36
CA GLY A 245 7.54 4.16 -12.61
C GLY A 245 8.31 5.48 -12.53
N ASP A 246 8.46 6.15 -13.68
CA ASP A 246 9.09 7.48 -13.74
C ASP A 246 8.32 8.45 -12.83
N THR A 247 9.04 8.97 -11.84
CA THR A 247 8.53 9.95 -10.90
C THR A 247 9.04 11.35 -11.23
N GLU A 248 9.46 11.58 -12.48
CA GLU A 248 10.08 12.82 -12.97
C GLU A 248 11.30 13.20 -12.13
N GLY A 249 12.04 12.18 -11.68
CA GLY A 249 13.19 12.35 -10.80
C GLY A 249 12.83 12.82 -9.39
N LYS A 250 11.67 12.42 -8.82
CA LYS A 250 11.25 12.77 -7.44
C LYS A 250 10.75 11.57 -6.62
N PRO A 251 11.07 11.36 -5.33
CA PRO A 251 10.50 10.22 -4.59
C PRO A 251 8.98 10.37 -4.44
N ASP A 252 8.21 9.29 -4.59
CA ASP A 252 6.74 9.34 -4.40
C ASP A 252 6.30 8.88 -2.98
N GLY A 253 7.25 8.62 -2.08
CA GLY A 253 6.99 8.19 -0.70
C GLY A 253 6.27 6.84 -0.61
N ARG A 254 6.53 5.94 -1.57
CA ARG A 254 5.85 4.65 -1.72
C ARG A 254 6.65 3.51 -1.09
N CYS A 255 5.93 2.62 -0.44
CA CYS A 255 6.37 1.29 -0.06
C CYS A 255 5.53 0.24 -0.79
N ILE A 256 6.17 -0.77 -1.37
CA ILE A 256 5.48 -1.88 -2.03
C ILE A 256 5.89 -3.17 -1.33
N ILE A 257 4.94 -3.86 -0.69
CA ILE A 257 5.16 -5.18 -0.11
C ILE A 257 4.95 -6.22 -1.21
N LEU A 258 6.03 -6.92 -1.58
CA LEU A 258 6.05 -7.86 -2.69
C LEU A 258 5.48 -9.24 -2.30
N PRO A 259 5.00 -10.02 -3.28
CA PRO A 259 4.73 -11.44 -3.12
C PRO A 259 5.92 -12.19 -2.50
N PRO A 260 5.70 -13.06 -1.50
CA PRO A 260 6.72 -13.96 -0.99
C PRO A 260 7.37 -14.76 -2.13
N ARG A 261 8.68 -14.99 -2.05
CA ARG A 261 9.36 -15.89 -2.97
C ARG A 261 8.91 -17.33 -2.73
N HIS A 262 8.75 -18.10 -3.79
CA HIS A 262 8.30 -19.49 -3.72
C HIS A 262 9.22 -20.36 -2.84
N THR A 263 10.54 -20.12 -2.93
CA THR A 263 11.57 -20.90 -2.24
C THR A 263 11.89 -20.40 -0.83
N GLU A 264 11.37 -19.24 -0.42
CA GLU A 264 11.68 -18.66 0.89
C GLU A 264 10.49 -18.85 1.85
N SER A 265 10.79 -19.22 3.10
CA SER A 265 9.84 -19.67 4.12
C SER A 265 8.92 -18.56 4.65
N ARG A 266 7.97 -18.09 3.83
CA ARG A 266 6.96 -17.07 4.18
C ARG A 266 7.53 -15.71 4.60
N GLY A 267 8.78 -15.41 4.24
CA GLY A 267 9.35 -14.08 4.33
C GLY A 267 8.69 -13.09 3.37
N LEU A 268 8.96 -11.81 3.55
CA LEU A 268 8.49 -10.75 2.66
C LEU A 268 9.68 -9.95 2.12
N GLU A 269 9.47 -9.34 0.97
CA GLU A 269 10.34 -8.30 0.45
C GLU A 269 9.54 -7.02 0.28
N LEU A 270 10.19 -5.88 0.49
CA LEU A 270 9.58 -4.58 0.30
C LEU A 270 10.49 -3.65 -0.50
N ILE A 271 9.89 -2.82 -1.34
CA ILE A 271 10.57 -1.77 -2.10
C ILE A 271 10.21 -0.44 -1.44
N LEU A 272 11.21 0.34 -1.05
CA LEU A 272 11.07 1.70 -0.54
C LEU A 272 11.73 2.67 -1.54
N GLN A 273 11.02 3.73 -1.93
CA GLN A 273 11.56 4.77 -2.82
C GLN A 273 11.66 6.10 -2.07
N TYR A 274 12.89 6.50 -1.73
CA TYR A 274 13.21 7.71 -0.97
C TYR A 274 14.57 8.29 -1.42
N ASP A 275 14.96 9.43 -0.85
CA ASP A 275 16.35 9.90 -0.97
C ASP A 275 17.32 8.96 -0.26
N SER A 276 18.58 8.94 -0.73
CA SER A 276 19.65 8.10 -0.17
C SER A 276 19.81 8.27 1.34
N GLY A 277 19.71 9.51 1.84
CA GLY A 277 19.84 9.79 3.27
C GLY A 277 18.73 9.15 4.11
N THR A 278 17.49 9.15 3.62
CA THR A 278 16.38 8.45 4.27
C THR A 278 16.60 6.94 4.29
N LEU A 279 17.08 6.34 3.19
CA LEU A 279 17.36 4.90 3.16
C LEU A 279 18.53 4.52 4.08
N GLU A 280 19.61 5.30 4.07
CA GLU A 280 20.76 5.12 4.97
C GLU A 280 20.35 5.21 6.44
N ARG A 281 19.48 6.17 6.81
CA ARG A 281 18.96 6.27 8.18
C ARG A 281 18.08 5.09 8.57
N LEU A 282 17.31 4.52 7.64
CA LEU A 282 16.56 3.29 7.90
C LEU A 282 17.50 2.10 8.13
N GLU A 283 18.53 1.95 7.31
CA GLU A 283 19.51 0.86 7.45
C GLU A 283 20.31 0.95 8.75
N ASN A 284 20.70 2.16 9.14
CA ASN A 284 21.44 2.41 10.36
C ASN A 284 20.56 2.42 11.62
N SER A 285 19.22 2.36 11.48
CA SER A 285 18.32 2.23 12.62
C SER A 285 18.48 0.86 13.28
N VAL A 286 18.89 0.85 14.55
CA VAL A 286 19.05 -0.37 15.35
C VAL A 286 17.75 -1.17 15.47
N GLU A 287 16.59 -0.51 15.42
CA GLU A 287 15.30 -1.21 15.46
C GLU A 287 14.89 -1.78 14.10
N PHE A 288 15.10 -1.03 13.03
CA PHE A 288 14.73 -1.47 11.68
C PHE A 288 15.62 -2.64 11.21
N SER A 289 16.93 -2.52 11.42
CA SER A 289 17.94 -3.52 11.04
C SER A 289 17.84 -4.83 11.84
N LYS A 290 17.10 -4.87 12.96
CA LYS A 290 16.77 -6.14 13.66
C LYS A 290 15.91 -7.08 12.82
N PHE A 291 15.08 -6.52 11.93
CA PHE A 291 14.09 -7.31 11.18
C PHE A 291 14.32 -7.27 9.67
N PHE A 292 14.90 -6.19 9.15
CA PHE A 292 15.03 -5.95 7.73
C PHE A 292 16.50 -5.92 7.30
N ILE A 293 16.78 -6.58 6.18
CA ILE A 293 18.11 -6.61 5.55
C ILE A 293 17.99 -6.07 4.12
N ARG A 294 18.82 -5.08 3.75
CA ARG A 294 18.87 -4.54 2.39
C ARG A 294 19.46 -5.59 1.43
N ARG A 295 18.89 -5.70 0.22
CA ARG A 295 19.23 -6.70 -0.80
C ARG A 295 19.96 -6.15 -2.03
N ASN A 296 19.93 -4.84 -2.26
CA ASN A 296 20.48 -4.18 -3.46
C ASN A 296 21.34 -2.97 -3.12
#